data_AF-A0A814UU89-F1
#
_entry.id   AF-A0A814UU89-F1
#
_cell.length_a   1.000
_cell.length_b   1.000
_cell.length_c   1.000
_cell.angle_alpha   90.00
_cell.angle_beta   90.00
_cell.angle_gamma   90.00
#
_symmetry.space_group_name_H-M   'P 1'
#
loop_
_entity.id
_entity.type
_entity.pdbx_description
1 polymer ?
#
loop_
_entity_poly.entity_id
_entity_poly.type
_entity_poly.pdbx_seq_one_letter_code
_entity_poly.pdbx_strand_id
1 'polypeptide(L)'
;MVAVHRFSTLVGSPKICRHTEDRKFAAENYLNKVNKGKKTYDDHMKTSSVVYQVGDCVGVRIDKVDRTNTDAKILPCIILSKFMKNNSSSFQLACEFGKVSSSFDIESLIDLRTAIAR
;
A
#
# COMPACT_ATOMS: atom_id res chain seq x y z
N MET A 1 -9.00 -53.78 45.43
CA MET A 1 -9.79 -52.58 45.06
C MET A 1 -8.86 -51.37 45.14
N VAL A 2 -8.46 -50.81 43.99
CA VAL A 2 -7.45 -49.73 43.92
C VAL A 2 -8.20 -48.39 43.88
N ALA A 3 -7.90 -47.51 44.83
CA ALA A 3 -8.49 -46.18 44.93
C ALA A 3 -8.00 -45.30 43.78
N VAL A 4 -8.91 -44.92 42.89
CA VAL A 4 -8.64 -43.99 41.79
C VAL A 4 -8.58 -42.58 42.39
N HIS A 5 -7.36 -42.09 42.64
CA HIS A 5 -7.15 -40.69 42.99
C HIS A 5 -7.54 -39.80 41.81
N ARG A 6 -8.66 -39.10 41.94
CA ARG A 6 -9.02 -37.98 41.05
C ARG A 6 -8.01 -36.86 41.26
N PHE A 7 -7.07 -36.72 40.34
CA PHE A 7 -6.27 -35.50 40.21
C PHE A 7 -7.20 -34.36 39.78
N SER A 8 -7.64 -33.55 40.74
CA SER A 8 -8.27 -32.27 40.48
C SER A 8 -7.18 -31.33 39.95
N THR A 9 -7.07 -31.20 38.63
CA THR A 9 -6.31 -30.11 38.02
C THR A 9 -7.07 -28.82 38.28
N LEU A 10 -6.74 -28.16 39.40
CA LEU A 10 -7.01 -26.74 39.59
C LEU A 10 -6.19 -25.99 38.54
N VAL A 11 -6.77 -25.82 37.35
CA VAL A 11 -6.29 -24.85 36.37
C VAL A 11 -6.59 -23.49 36.99
N GLY A 12 -5.62 -22.97 37.76
CA GLY A 12 -5.70 -21.63 38.31
C GLY A 12 -5.97 -20.66 37.17
N SER A 13 -7.14 -20.02 37.22
CA SER A 13 -7.52 -18.97 36.28
C SER A 13 -6.34 -17.99 36.19
N PRO A 14 -5.76 -17.75 34.99
CA PRO A 14 -4.62 -16.85 34.90
C PRO A 14 -5.05 -15.51 35.46
N LYS A 15 -4.36 -15.05 36.52
CA LYS A 15 -4.62 -13.72 37.10
C LYS A 15 -4.50 -12.71 35.97
N ILE A 16 -5.62 -12.12 35.59
CA ILE A 16 -5.69 -11.03 34.63
C ILE A 16 -5.01 -9.84 35.31
N CYS A 17 -3.72 -9.67 35.03
CA CYS A 17 -2.98 -8.47 35.37
C CYS A 17 -3.20 -7.47 34.24
N ARG A 18 -3.28 -6.17 34.55
CA ARG A 18 -3.35 -5.10 33.53
C ARG A 18 -2.29 -5.27 32.43
N HIS A 19 -1.08 -5.72 32.81
CA HIS A 19 -0.02 -6.02 31.86
C HIS A 19 -0.35 -7.13 30.84
N THR A 20 -1.23 -8.08 31.18
CA THR A 20 -1.68 -9.13 30.25
C THR A 20 -2.61 -8.54 29.19
N GLU A 21 -3.46 -7.58 29.57
CA GLU A 21 -4.34 -6.85 28.64
C GLU A 21 -3.54 -5.92 27.72
N ASP A 22 -2.58 -5.18 28.28
CA ASP A 22 -1.66 -4.32 27.51
C ASP A 22 -0.88 -5.13 26.47
N ARG A 23 -0.39 -6.32 26.84
CA ARG A 23 0.34 -7.22 25.93
C ARG A 23 -0.56 -7.75 24.82
N LYS A 24 -1.82 -8.10 25.10
CA LYS A 24 -2.79 -8.52 24.07
C LYS A 24 -3.08 -7.38 23.10
N PHE A 25 -3.35 -6.18 23.62
CA PHE A 25 -3.61 -4.99 22.80
C PHE A 25 -2.40 -4.61 21.93
N ALA A 26 -1.19 -4.68 22.49
CA ALA A 26 0.04 -4.42 21.75
C ALA A 26 0.25 -5.46 20.63
N ALA A 27 0.01 -6.74 20.92
CA ALA A 27 0.13 -7.81 19.93
C ALA A 27 -0.87 -7.65 18.78
N GLU A 28 -2.12 -7.33 19.07
CA GLU A 28 -3.16 -7.07 18.07
C GLU A 28 -2.81 -5.86 17.20
N ASN A 29 -2.35 -4.76 17.80
CA ASN A 29 -1.91 -3.58 17.06
C ASN A 29 -0.70 -3.86 16.17
N TYR A 30 0.25 -4.64 16.64
CA TYR A 30 1.40 -5.06 15.84
C TYR A 30 0.94 -5.90 14.64
N LEU A 31 0.10 -6.91 14.88
CA LEU A 31 -0.44 -7.77 13.83
C LEU A 31 -1.21 -6.96 12.78
N ASN A 32 -2.03 -6.00 13.22
CA ASN A 32 -2.78 -5.11 12.35
C ASN A 32 -1.88 -4.21 11.49
N LYS A 33 -0.78 -3.67 12.06
CA LYS A 33 0.21 -2.90 11.29
C LYS A 33 0.93 -3.75 10.25
N VAL A 34 1.35 -4.96 10.63
CA VAL A 34 1.99 -5.90 9.71
C VAL A 34 1.04 -6.28 8.57
N ASN A 35 -0.21 -6.64 8.88
CA ASN A 35 -1.21 -6.99 7.87
C ASN A 35 -1.53 -5.82 6.94
N LYS A 36 -1.62 -4.59 7.47
CA LYS A 36 -1.78 -3.39 6.64
C LYS A 36 -0.59 -3.20 5.70
N GLY A 37 0.65 -3.31 6.20
CA GLY A 37 1.85 -3.19 5.37
C GLY A 37 1.92 -4.26 4.27
N LYS A 38 1.60 -5.51 4.63
CA LYS A 38 1.54 -6.62 3.66
C LYS A 38 0.50 -6.38 2.57
N LYS A 39 -0.70 -5.93 2.95
CA LYS A 39 -1.75 -5.59 1.98
C LYS A 39 -1.31 -4.48 1.02
N THR A 40 -0.69 -3.43 1.53
CA THR A 40 -0.17 -2.34 0.69
C THR A 40 0.89 -2.85 -0.29
N TYR A 41 1.79 -3.73 0.14
CA TYR A 41 2.78 -4.35 -0.74
C TYR A 41 2.14 -5.25 -1.81
N ASP A 42 1.20 -6.12 -1.41
CA ASP A 42 0.50 -7.03 -2.34
C ASP A 42 -0.32 -6.25 -3.38
N ASP A 43 -0.98 -5.16 -2.97
CA ASP A 43 -1.72 -4.26 -3.87
C ASP A 43 -0.77 -3.53 -4.83
N HIS A 44 0.43 -3.12 -4.36
CA HIS A 44 1.48 -2.58 -5.23
C HIS A 44 1.98 -3.60 -6.25
N MET A 45 2.28 -4.84 -5.83
CA MET A 45 2.76 -5.91 -6.71
C MET A 45 1.74 -6.29 -7.79
N LYS A 46 0.44 -6.29 -7.47
CA LYS A 46 -0.62 -6.48 -8.48
C LYS A 46 -0.63 -5.36 -9.52
N THR A 47 -0.36 -4.12 -9.11
CA THR A 47 -0.29 -2.96 -10.00
C THR A 47 0.95 -3.01 -10.90
N SER A 48 2.07 -3.57 -10.42
CA SER A 48 3.30 -3.79 -11.20
C SER A 48 3.15 -4.73 -12.41
N SER A 49 2.03 -5.46 -12.50
CA SER A 49 1.72 -6.33 -13.65
C SER A 49 1.21 -5.56 -14.88
N VAL A 50 0.90 -4.26 -14.72
CA VAL A 50 0.38 -3.42 -15.80
C VAL A 50 1.54 -2.92 -16.68
N VAL A 51 1.54 -3.38 -17.93
CA VAL A 51 2.53 -2.96 -18.92
C VAL A 51 2.04 -1.68 -19.61
N TYR A 52 2.60 -0.53 -19.22
CA TYR A 52 2.33 0.73 -19.88
C TYR A 52 3.09 0.87 -21.22
N GLN A 53 2.41 1.48 -22.19
CA GLN A 53 2.91 1.80 -23.52
C GLN A 53 2.93 3.32 -23.77
N VAL A 54 3.66 3.73 -24.80
CA VAL A 54 3.66 5.13 -25.26
C VAL A 54 2.26 5.47 -25.79
N GLY A 55 1.74 6.64 -25.41
CA GLY A 55 0.38 7.09 -25.70
C GLY A 55 -0.64 6.74 -24.63
N ASP A 56 -0.31 5.88 -23.66
CA ASP A 56 -1.22 5.57 -22.56
C ASP A 56 -1.42 6.77 -21.63
N CYS A 57 -2.65 6.93 -21.13
CA CYS A 57 -3.02 7.92 -20.13
C CYS A 57 -2.81 7.35 -18.72
N VAL A 58 -2.03 8.05 -17.91
CA VAL A 58 -1.63 7.69 -16.55
C VAL A 58 -1.73 8.90 -15.62
N GLY A 59 -1.89 8.67 -14.33
CA GLY A 59 -1.96 9.69 -13.30
C GLY A 59 -0.64 9.78 -12.53
N VAL A 60 -0.21 10.99 -12.22
CA VAL A 60 0.92 11.23 -11.31
C VAL A 60 0.38 11.82 -10.02
N ARG A 61 0.79 11.28 -8.87
CA ARG A 61 0.41 11.83 -7.58
C ARG A 61 1.16 13.12 -7.30
N ILE A 62 0.45 14.17 -6.89
CA ILE A 62 1.05 15.41 -6.40
C ILE A 62 1.08 15.33 -4.87
N ASP A 63 2.27 15.12 -4.30
CA ASP A 63 2.44 14.99 -2.85
C ASP A 63 2.37 16.35 -2.13
N LYS A 64 2.77 17.43 -2.80
CA LYS A 64 2.71 18.79 -2.28
C LYS A 64 1.50 19.52 -2.88
N VAL A 65 0.37 19.38 -2.20
CA VAL A 65 -0.83 20.16 -2.49
C VAL A 65 -0.78 21.45 -1.69
N ASP A 66 -1.22 22.56 -2.27
CA ASP A 66 -1.35 23.82 -1.56
C ASP A 66 -2.31 23.70 -0.36
N ARG A 67 -2.12 24.58 0.63
CA ARG A 67 -2.91 24.60 1.88
C ARG A 67 -4.42 24.70 1.65
N THR A 68 -4.84 25.22 0.49
CA THR A 68 -6.24 25.35 0.10
C THR A 68 -6.88 24.03 -0.32
N ASN A 69 -6.09 22.99 -0.61
CA ASN A 69 -6.55 21.64 -1.02
C ASN A 69 -7.57 21.66 -2.17
N THR A 70 -7.49 22.69 -3.02
CA THR A 70 -8.33 22.89 -4.20
C THR A 70 -7.78 22.17 -5.42
N ASP A 71 -6.47 21.86 -5.43
CA ASP A 71 -5.84 21.23 -6.57
C ASP A 71 -6.10 19.72 -6.62
N ALA A 72 -6.20 19.20 -7.83
CA ALA A 72 -6.31 17.77 -8.06
C ALA A 72 -5.07 17.05 -7.52
N LYS A 73 -5.27 16.08 -6.63
CA LYS A 73 -4.19 15.26 -6.05
C LYS A 73 -3.51 14.34 -7.07
N ILE A 74 -4.12 14.18 -8.25
CA ILE A 74 -3.65 13.35 -9.33
C ILE A 74 -3.64 14.21 -10.60
N LEU A 75 -2.47 14.32 -11.22
CA LEU A 75 -2.28 14.99 -12.49
C LEU A 75 -2.40 13.96 -13.62
N PRO A 76 -3.38 14.10 -14.54
CA PRO A 76 -3.46 13.25 -15.72
C PRO A 76 -2.36 13.60 -16.71
N CYS A 77 -1.69 12.57 -17.22
CA CYS A 77 -0.53 12.64 -18.08
C CYS A 77 -0.60 11.58 -19.18
N ILE A 78 0.03 11.86 -20.32
CA ILE A 78 0.25 10.90 -21.41
C ILE A 78 1.72 10.49 -21.41
N ILE A 79 1.98 9.20 -21.61
CA ILE A 79 3.34 8.68 -21.78
C ILE A 79 3.86 9.07 -23.17
N LEU A 80 4.92 9.88 -23.21
CA LEU A 80 5.58 10.29 -24.46
C LEU A 80 6.67 9.30 -24.88
N SER A 81 7.42 8.77 -23.91
CA SER A 81 8.51 7.85 -24.19
C SER A 81 8.73 6.89 -23.02
N LYS A 82 9.22 5.71 -23.36
CA LYS A 82 9.61 4.65 -22.41
C LYS A 82 11.08 4.33 -22.64
N PHE A 83 11.86 4.28 -21.58
CA PHE A 83 13.27 3.92 -21.63
C PHE A 83 13.65 3.09 -20.41
N MET A 84 14.75 2.37 -20.52
CA MET A 84 15.30 1.56 -19.44
C MET A 84 16.36 2.38 -18.68
N LYS A 85 16.23 2.49 -17.37
CA LYS A 85 17.21 3.11 -16.48
C LYS A 85 17.47 2.16 -15.31
N ASN A 86 18.73 1.77 -15.08
CA ASN A 86 19.12 0.85 -14.00
C ASN A 86 18.31 -0.47 -13.96
N ASN A 87 18.06 -1.06 -15.14
CA ASN A 87 17.25 -2.27 -15.30
C ASN A 87 15.75 -2.13 -14.96
N SER A 88 15.27 -0.90 -14.76
CA SER A 88 13.86 -0.57 -14.53
C SER A 88 13.30 0.27 -15.69
N SER A 89 12.01 0.11 -15.98
CA SER A 89 11.32 0.96 -16.96
C SER A 89 10.99 2.33 -16.36
N SER A 90 11.50 3.38 -16.99
CA SER A 90 11.17 4.77 -16.68
C SER A 90 10.45 5.43 -17.86
N PHE A 91 9.59 6.40 -17.57
CA PHE A 91 8.71 7.05 -18.53
C PHE A 91 8.88 8.56 -18.50
N GLN A 92 8.78 9.16 -19.68
CA GLN A 92 8.65 10.60 -19.82
C GLN A 92 7.19 10.94 -20.10
N LEU A 93 6.68 11.93 -19.39
CA LEU A 93 5.25 12.26 -19.39
C LEU A 93 5.01 13.67 -19.95
N ALA A 94 3.81 13.89 -20.48
CA ALA A 94 3.28 15.22 -20.73
C ALA A 94 1.87 15.35 -20.15
N CYS A 95 1.56 16.51 -19.59
CA CYS A 95 0.23 16.90 -19.16
C CYS A 95 -0.30 18.03 -20.06
N GLU A 96 -1.51 18.51 -19.77
CA GLU A 96 -2.13 19.64 -20.47
C GLU A 96 -1.24 20.90 -20.47
N PHE A 97 -0.44 21.08 -19.42
CA PHE A 97 0.46 22.22 -19.26
C PHE A 97 1.83 22.03 -19.94
N GLY A 98 2.06 20.89 -20.59
CA GLY A 98 3.27 20.58 -21.33
C GLY A 98 4.04 19.38 -20.80
N LYS A 99 5.33 19.33 -21.14
CA LYS A 99 6.18 18.18 -20.84
C LYS A 99 6.65 18.20 -19.39
N VAL A 100 6.47 17.09 -18.68
CA VAL A 100 7.02 16.94 -17.34
C VAL A 100 8.52 16.67 -17.45
N SER A 101 9.32 17.50 -16.78
CA SER A 101 10.78 17.44 -16.86
C SER A 101 11.37 16.17 -16.22
N SER A 102 10.66 15.61 -15.25
CA SER A 102 11.09 14.42 -14.50
C SER A 102 10.72 13.12 -15.21
N SER A 103 11.53 12.09 -14.98
CA SER A 103 11.23 10.72 -15.37
C SER A 103 10.57 9.97 -14.21
N PHE A 104 9.56 9.17 -14.52
CA PHE A 104 8.76 8.45 -13.55
C PHE A 104 8.94 6.94 -13.72
N ASP A 105 9.03 6.19 -12.63
CA ASP A 105 9.06 4.74 -12.67
C ASP A 105 7.63 4.18 -12.64
N ILE A 106 7.45 2.91 -13.05
CA ILE A 106 6.13 2.24 -13.08
C ILE A 106 5.36 2.44 -11.78
N GLU A 107 6.03 2.31 -10.63
CA GLU A 107 5.41 2.37 -9.30
C GLU A 107 4.84 3.75 -8.95
N SER A 108 5.33 4.80 -9.61
CA SER A 108 4.86 6.17 -9.40
C SER A 108 3.67 6.55 -10.30
N LEU A 109 3.31 5.68 -11.24
CA LEU A 109 2.21 5.88 -12.18
C LEU A 109 0.92 5.24 -11.65
N ILE A 110 -0.15 6.01 -11.70
CA ILE A 110 -1.50 5.57 -11.34
C ILE A 110 -2.24 5.23 -12.63
N ASP A 111 -2.84 4.05 -12.72
CA ASP A 111 -3.68 3.69 -13.87
C ASP A 111 -5.01 4.47 -13.81
N LEU A 112 -5.23 5.36 -14.76
CA LEU A 112 -6.47 6.14 -14.86
C LEU A 112 -7.60 5.38 -15.56
N ARG A 113 -7.33 4.24 -16.22
CA ARG A 113 -8.37 3.41 -16.86
C ARG A 113 -9.34 2.83 -15.83
N THR A 114 -8.82 2.51 -14.64
CA THR A 114 -9.62 1.94 -13.55
C THR A 114 -10.38 2.99 -12.74
N ALA A 115 -9.99 4.28 -12.84
CA ALA A 115 -10.58 5.36 -12.07
C ALA A 115 -11.94 5.86 -12.63
N ILE A 116 -12.26 5.56 -13.90
CA ILE A 116 -13.49 6.01 -14.58
C ILE A 116 -14.71 5.11 -14.24
N ALA A 117 -14.52 3.97 -13.58
CA ALA A 117 -15.58 2.98 -13.35
C ALA A 117 -16.39 3.15 -12.04
N ARG A 118 -16.51 4.37 -11.48
CA ARG A 118 -17.33 4.62 -10.27
C ARG A 118 -18.23 5.84 -10.41
#